data_AF-A0A9E5AMA2-F1
#
_entry.id   AF-A0A9E5AMA2-F1
#
_cell.length_a   1.000
_cell.length_b   1.000
_cell.length_c   1.000
_cell.angle_alpha   90.00
_cell.angle_beta   90.00
_cell.angle_gamma   90.00
#
_symmetry.space_group_name_H-M   'P 1'
#
loop_
_entity.id
_entity.type
_entity.pdbx_description
1 polymer ?
#
loop_
_entity_poly.entity_id
_entity_poly.type
_entity_poly.pdbx_seq_one_letter_code
_entity_poly.pdbx_strand_id
1 'polypeptide(L)'
;MTAARPTAQALFALYHLGLDDSGVYLFRNMAECARHCAVSVEELQTWLKQDRIDSDVVKSVPFNLTKLHVDAQFVAPADSAALVERAFGDFRAAQQRFAGSSDKFVHDVNYDDIWGDGHNGLGEKS
;
A
#
# COMPACT_ATOMS: atom_id res chain seq x y z
N MET A 1 13.06 -19.12 12.95
CA MET A 1 13.26 -17.75 13.46
C MET A 1 12.31 -16.88 12.69
N THR A 2 11.29 -16.30 13.34
CA THR A 2 10.34 -15.39 12.68
C THR A 2 11.08 -14.08 12.43
N ALA A 3 11.15 -13.61 11.19
CA ALA A 3 11.74 -12.31 10.89
C ALA A 3 10.97 -11.22 11.65
N ALA A 4 11.68 -10.24 12.20
CA ALA A 4 11.02 -9.10 12.85
C ALA A 4 10.20 -8.33 11.82
N ARG A 5 8.96 -7.94 12.17
CA ARG A 5 8.10 -7.14 11.29
C ARG A 5 8.81 -5.82 10.92
N PRO A 6 8.91 -5.46 9.62
CA PRO A 6 9.47 -4.17 9.21
C PRO A 6 8.62 -2.99 9.69
N THR A 7 9.23 -1.82 9.80
CA THR A 7 8.50 -0.59 10.16
C THR A 7 7.51 -0.21 9.06
N ALA A 8 6.48 0.58 9.39
CA ALA A 8 5.52 1.10 8.41
C ALA A 8 6.22 1.88 7.27
N GLN A 9 7.30 2.60 7.57
CA GLN A 9 8.09 3.32 6.58
C GLN A 9 8.82 2.35 5.62
N ALA A 10 9.43 1.29 6.15
CA ALA A 10 10.07 0.26 5.34
C ALA A 10 9.05 -0.49 4.47
N LEU A 11 7.89 -0.85 5.02
CA LEU A 11 6.80 -1.46 4.27
C LEU A 11 6.27 -0.53 3.17
N PHE A 12 6.15 0.77 3.44
CA PHE A 12 5.77 1.77 2.46
C PHE A 12 6.78 1.87 1.31
N ALA A 13 8.08 1.92 1.65
CA ALA A 13 9.16 1.97 0.67
C ALA A 13 9.16 0.72 -0.22
N LEU A 14 9.08 -0.47 0.39
CA LEU A 14 9.10 -1.74 -0.31
C LEU A 14 7.90 -1.90 -1.23
N TYR A 15 6.69 -1.67 -0.71
CA TYR A 15 5.46 -1.99 -1.41
C TYR A 15 5.03 -0.91 -2.41
N HIS A 16 5.21 0.36 -2.09
CA HIS A 16 4.82 1.46 -3.00
C HIS A 16 5.98 1.96 -3.81
N LEU A 17 7.16 2.18 -3.21
CA LEU A 17 8.29 2.76 -3.95
C LEU A 17 9.17 1.72 -4.64
N GLY A 18 9.02 0.43 -4.33
CA GLY A 18 9.86 -0.64 -4.85
C GLY A 18 11.28 -0.63 -4.28
N LEU A 19 11.53 0.10 -3.18
CA LEU A 19 12.85 0.22 -2.55
C LEU A 19 12.96 -0.76 -1.38
N ASP A 20 13.99 -1.60 -1.38
CA ASP A 20 14.33 -2.43 -0.23
C ASP A 20 15.33 -1.73 0.72
N ASP A 21 15.73 -2.44 1.78
CA ASP A 21 16.66 -1.93 2.79
C ASP A 21 18.06 -1.59 2.23
N SER A 22 18.39 -2.07 1.03
CA SER A 22 19.65 -1.74 0.34
C SER A 22 19.52 -0.48 -0.54
N GLY A 23 18.33 0.13 -0.59
CA GLY A 23 18.05 1.28 -1.45
C GLY A 23 17.97 0.93 -2.94
N VAL A 24 17.84 -0.36 -3.28
CA VAL A 24 17.77 -0.82 -4.67
C VAL A 24 16.32 -0.82 -5.12
N TYR A 25 16.06 -0.09 -6.20
CA TYR A 25 14.76 -0.11 -6.85
C TYR A 25 14.54 -1.44 -7.58
N LEU A 26 13.45 -2.11 -7.23
CA LEU A 26 12.89 -3.22 -7.99
C LEU A 26 11.37 -3.18 -7.83
N PHE A 27 10.66 -3.10 -8.95
CA PHE A 27 9.21 -3.25 -8.94
C PHE A 27 8.85 -4.66 -8.46
N ARG A 28 8.05 -4.73 -7.40
CA ARG A 28 7.62 -5.98 -6.77
C ARG A 28 6.10 -5.97 -6.64
N ASN A 29 5.46 -7.06 -7.01
CA ASN A 29 4.06 -7.30 -6.67
C ASN A 29 3.92 -7.74 -5.20
N MET A 30 2.68 -7.84 -4.70
CA MET A 30 2.39 -8.23 -3.31
C MET A 30 3.05 -9.56 -2.91
N ALA A 31 3.04 -10.57 -3.78
CA ALA A 31 3.63 -11.88 -3.50
C ALA A 31 5.15 -11.82 -3.43
N GLU A 32 5.78 -10.95 -4.23
CA GLU A 32 7.22 -10.71 -4.19
C GLU A 32 7.63 -9.94 -2.93
N CYS A 33 6.85 -8.95 -2.50
CA CYS A 33 7.06 -8.27 -1.23
C CYS A 33 6.89 -9.23 -0.03
N ALA A 34 5.86 -10.07 -0.05
CA ALA A 34 5.62 -11.06 1.01
C ALA A 34 6.80 -12.05 1.12
N ARG A 35 7.31 -12.51 -0.04
CA ARG A 35 8.52 -13.35 -0.11
C ARG A 35 9.75 -12.62 0.43
N HIS A 36 9.92 -11.34 0.10
CA HIS A 36 11.02 -10.52 0.59
C HIS A 36 10.99 -10.38 2.12
N CYS A 37 9.80 -10.21 2.70
CA CYS A 37 9.59 -10.16 4.15
C CYS A 37 9.52 -11.55 4.82
N ALA A 38 9.65 -12.64 4.07
CA ALA A 38 9.50 -14.02 4.53
C ALA A 38 8.17 -14.32 5.26
N VAL A 39 7.07 -13.74 4.76
CA VAL A 39 5.71 -13.92 5.29
C VAL A 39 4.71 -14.34 4.21
N SER A 40 3.49 -14.68 4.63
CA SER A 40 2.39 -14.92 3.70
C SER A 40 1.86 -13.60 3.10
N VAL A 41 1.17 -13.68 1.96
CA VAL A 41 0.51 -12.52 1.35
C VAL A 41 -0.56 -11.93 2.27
N GLU A 42 -1.33 -12.78 2.94
CA GLU A 42 -2.37 -12.36 3.89
C GLU A 42 -1.79 -11.61 5.09
N GLU A 43 -0.65 -12.09 5.61
CA GLU A 43 0.06 -11.43 6.71
C GLU A 43 0.61 -10.07 6.29
N LEU A 44 1.23 -9.96 5.11
CA LEU A 44 1.69 -8.67 4.58
C LEU A 44 0.52 -7.69 4.37
N GLN A 45 -0.60 -8.16 3.80
CA GLN A 45 -1.81 -7.35 3.65
C GLN A 45 -2.33 -6.85 5.00
N THR A 46 -2.30 -7.71 6.02
CA THR A 46 -2.69 -7.34 7.38
C THR A 46 -1.79 -6.24 7.94
N TRP A 47 -0.47 -6.33 7.75
CA TRP A 47 0.45 -5.29 8.19
C TRP A 47 0.20 -3.95 7.48
N LEU A 48 0.03 -3.98 6.15
CA LEU A 48 -0.26 -2.77 5.36
C LEU A 48 -1.55 -2.09 5.82
N LYS A 49 -2.61 -2.86 6.09
CA LYS A 49 -3.89 -2.35 6.60
C LYS A 49 -3.75 -1.75 8.01
N GLN A 50 -3.07 -2.46 8.92
CA GLN A 50 -2.85 -1.99 10.30
C GLN A 50 -2.12 -0.65 10.34
N ASP A 51 -1.13 -0.47 9.46
CA ASP A 51 -0.35 0.77 9.36
C ASP A 51 -1.04 1.85 8.52
N ARG A 52 -2.20 1.55 7.93
CA ARG A 52 -2.96 2.40 6.98
C ARG A 52 -2.11 2.87 5.81
N ILE A 53 -1.39 1.93 5.21
CA ILE A 53 -0.54 2.09 4.03
C ILE A 53 -0.90 1.07 2.95
N ASP A 54 -2.08 0.44 3.02
CA ASP A 54 -2.60 -0.37 1.93
C ASP A 54 -2.96 0.49 0.71
N SER A 55 -3.13 -0.15 -0.45
CA SER A 55 -3.33 0.55 -1.71
C SER A 55 -4.59 1.43 -1.76
N ASP A 56 -5.64 1.12 -1.00
CA ASP A 56 -6.89 1.89 -1.02
C ASP A 56 -6.72 3.21 -0.26
N VAL A 57 -6.08 3.14 0.92
CA VAL A 57 -5.72 4.34 1.69
C VAL A 57 -4.74 5.21 0.89
N VAL A 58 -3.72 4.62 0.30
CA VAL A 58 -2.70 5.36 -0.42
C VAL A 58 -3.29 6.07 -1.65
N LYS A 59 -4.17 5.43 -2.41
CA LYS A 59 -4.83 6.06 -3.57
C LYS A 59 -5.81 7.17 -3.19
N SER A 60 -6.40 7.12 -2.00
CA SER A 60 -7.37 8.13 -1.55
C SER A 60 -6.72 9.38 -0.94
N VAL A 61 -5.47 9.28 -0.47
CA VAL A 61 -4.74 10.42 0.06
C VAL A 61 -4.23 11.30 -1.10
N PRO A 62 -4.45 12.63 -1.08
CA PRO A 62 -4.01 13.54 -2.14
C PRO A 62 -2.50 13.79 -2.06
N PHE A 63 -1.70 12.81 -2.50
CA PHE A 63 -0.26 12.90 -2.64
C PHE A 63 0.21 12.30 -3.98
N ASN A 64 1.32 12.81 -4.53
CA ASN A 64 1.75 12.43 -5.88
C ASN A 64 2.63 11.16 -5.86
N LEU A 65 2.00 10.00 -5.71
CA LEU A 65 2.69 8.71 -5.73
C LEU A 65 3.43 8.45 -7.05
N THR A 66 2.84 8.85 -8.19
CA THR A 66 3.46 8.69 -9.51
C THR A 66 4.81 9.40 -9.59
N LYS A 67 4.91 10.63 -9.09
CA LYS A 67 6.18 11.35 -9.01
C LYS A 67 7.19 10.60 -8.15
N LEU A 68 6.77 10.06 -7.01
CA LEU A 68 7.65 9.31 -6.11
C LEU A 68 8.14 8.00 -6.72
N HIS A 69 7.34 7.31 -7.53
CA HIS A 69 7.81 6.15 -8.29
C HIS A 69 8.92 6.54 -9.27
N VAL A 70 8.77 7.67 -9.97
CA VAL A 70 9.81 8.18 -10.87
C VAL A 70 11.07 8.52 -10.08
N ASP A 71 10.93 9.28 -8.99
CA ASP A 71 12.06 9.66 -8.14
C ASP A 71 12.78 8.41 -7.60
N ALA A 72 12.05 7.36 -7.19
CA ALA A 72 12.61 6.09 -6.71
C ALA A 72 13.34 5.28 -7.79
N GLN A 73 12.93 5.36 -9.06
CA GLN A 73 13.62 4.69 -10.17
C GLN A 73 15.00 5.29 -10.46
N PHE A 74 15.19 6.58 -10.18
CA PHE A 74 16.41 7.31 -10.51
C PHE A 74 17.27 7.67 -9.30
N VAL A 75 16.80 7.39 -8.08
CA VAL A 75 17.55 7.68 -6.85
C VAL A 75 18.82 6.83 -6.77
N ALA A 76 19.92 7.45 -6.39
CA ALA A 76 21.13 6.69 -6.05
C ALA A 76 20.89 5.93 -4.73
N PRO A 77 21.44 4.71 -4.55
CA PRO A 77 21.25 3.95 -3.31
C PRO A 77 21.62 4.74 -2.04
N ALA A 78 22.67 5.57 -2.10
CA ALA A 78 23.11 6.43 -0.99
C ALA A 78 22.07 7.48 -0.57
N ASP A 79 21.18 7.89 -1.48
CA ASP A 79 20.15 8.92 -1.24
C ASP A 79 18.75 8.33 -1.01
N SER A 80 18.59 7.02 -1.20
CA SER A 80 17.31 6.31 -1.09
C SER A 80 16.64 6.48 0.28
N ALA A 81 17.42 6.45 1.37
CA ALA A 81 16.89 6.62 2.73
C ALA A 81 16.25 8.01 2.92
N ALA A 82 16.89 9.06 2.41
CA ALA A 82 16.38 10.42 2.48
C ALA A 82 15.10 10.60 1.63
N LEU A 83 15.06 9.95 0.46
CA LEU A 83 13.84 9.92 -0.36
C LEU A 83 12.69 9.23 0.39
N VAL A 84 12.94 8.06 0.98
CA VAL A 84 11.92 7.29 1.71
C VAL A 84 11.41 8.07 2.93
N GLU A 85 12.30 8.69 3.70
CA GLU A 85 11.94 9.52 4.86
C GLU A 85 11.04 10.67 4.45
N ARG A 86 11.43 11.43 3.42
CA ARG A 86 10.63 12.54 2.90
C ARG A 86 9.28 12.05 2.36
N ALA A 87 9.28 11.01 1.54
CA ALA A 87 8.07 10.49 0.90
C ALA A 87 7.05 9.99 1.93
N PHE A 88 7.51 9.25 2.94
CA PHE A 88 6.67 8.74 4.00
C PHE A 88 6.15 9.86 4.91
N GLY A 89 7.00 10.85 5.22
CA GLY A 89 6.61 12.06 5.95
C GLY A 89 5.52 12.86 5.23
N ASP A 90 5.71 13.11 3.93
CA ASP A 90 4.75 13.81 3.07
C ASP A 90 3.41 13.05 3.01
N PHE A 91 3.45 11.73 2.86
CA PHE A 91 2.26 10.87 2.91
C PHE A 91 1.52 10.98 4.25
N ARG A 92 2.22 10.85 5.39
CA ARG A 92 1.59 10.94 6.72
C ARG A 92 0.99 12.33 6.97
N ALA A 93 1.67 13.39 6.56
CA ALA A 93 1.14 14.75 6.66
C ALA A 93 -0.12 14.94 5.79
N ALA A 94 -0.13 14.41 4.57
CA ALA A 94 -1.32 14.44 3.70
C ALA A 94 -2.48 13.63 4.28
N GLN A 95 -2.19 12.43 4.82
CA GLN A 95 -3.18 11.57 5.49
C GLN A 95 -3.83 12.27 6.69
N GLN A 96 -3.04 12.94 7.54
CA GLN A 96 -3.57 13.69 8.68
C GLN A 96 -4.44 14.87 8.26
N ARG A 97 -4.04 15.64 7.24
CA ARG A 97 -4.83 16.75 6.71
C ARG A 97 -6.15 16.29 6.09
N PHE A 98 -6.12 15.18 5.37
CA PHE A 98 -7.29 14.56 4.78
C PHE A 98 -8.25 14.05 5.87
N ALA A 99 -7.71 13.43 6.92
CA ALA A 99 -8.53 12.93 8.02
C ALA A 99 -9.11 14.02 8.94
N GLY A 100 -8.41 15.14 9.10
CA GLY A 100 -8.93 16.32 9.82
C GLY A 100 -9.97 17.11 9.03
N SER A 101 -10.11 16.86 7.72
CA SER A 101 -11.17 17.40 6.88
C SER A 101 -12.39 16.48 6.96
N SER A 102 -13.00 16.43 8.15
CA SER A 102 -14.06 15.50 8.58
C SER A 102 -15.41 15.67 7.85
N ASP A 103 -15.42 15.57 6.52
CA ASP A 103 -16.65 15.55 5.71
C ASP A 103 -16.58 14.56 4.52
N LYS A 104 -15.50 13.76 4.39
CA LYS A 104 -15.29 12.91 3.20
C LYS A 104 -14.79 11.48 3.46
N PHE A 105 -14.91 10.96 4.67
CA PHE A 105 -14.85 9.49 4.88
C PHE A 105 -16.23 8.88 4.60
N VAL A 106 -16.71 9.00 3.36
CA VAL A 106 -17.71 8.09 2.82
C VAL A 106 -16.97 7.20 1.84
N HIS A 107 -16.32 6.17 2.36
CA HIS A 107 -16.05 4.93 1.63
C HIS A 107 -15.83 3.83 2.67
N ASP A 108 -16.90 3.58 3.43
CA ASP A 108 -17.21 2.22 3.87
C ASP A 108 -17.63 1.46 2.60
N VAL A 109 -16.65 1.08 1.77
CA VAL A 109 -16.90 0.17 0.67
C VAL A 109 -16.92 -1.22 1.30
N ASN A 110 -18.11 -1.66 1.65
CA ASN A 110 -18.37 -3.05 1.96
C ASN A 110 -18.14 -3.87 0.68
N TYR A 111 -16.95 -4.48 0.56
CA TYR A 111 -16.60 -5.30 -0.60
C TYR A 111 -17.44 -6.58 -0.71
N ASP A 112 -18.22 -6.95 0.32
CA ASP A 112 -19.18 -8.05 0.25
C ASP A 112 -20.39 -7.73 -0.65
N ASP A 113 -20.69 -6.46 -0.92
CA ASP A 113 -21.79 -6.06 -1.84
C ASP A 113 -21.39 -6.06 -3.33
N ILE A 114 -20.09 -6.16 -3.65
CA ILE A 114 -19.59 -6.10 -5.04
C ILE A 114 -19.65 -7.47 -5.72
N TRP A 115 -19.74 -8.55 -4.93
CA TRP A 115 -19.94 -9.92 -5.42
C TRP A 115 -21.31 -10.44 -4.97
N GLY A 116 -22.36 -9.76 -5.44
CA GLY A 116 -23.73 -10.23 -5.29
C GLY A 116 -23.89 -11.68 -5.74
N ASP A 117 -24.51 -12.46 -4.87
CA ASP A 117 -25.16 -13.75 -5.10
C ASP A 117 -24.95 -14.39 -6.48
N GLY A 118 -23.85 -15.12 -6.60
CA GLY A 118 -23.84 -16.27 -7.48
C GLY A 118 -24.58 -17.43 -6.83
N HIS A 119 -25.91 -17.52 -6.94
CA HIS A 119 -26.61 -18.81 -7.03
C HIS A 119 -28.11 -18.71 -7.42
N ASN A 120 -28.41 -19.41 -8.53
CA ASN A 120 -29.65 -20.11 -8.90
C ASN A 120 -30.83 -19.35 -9.56
N GLY A 121 -31.05 -19.68 -10.83
CA GLY A 121 -32.38 -19.55 -11.44
C GLY A 121 -32.46 -19.65 -12.97
N LEU A 122 -31.84 -20.66 -13.59
CA LEU A 122 -32.28 -21.10 -14.93
C LEU A 122 -33.70 -21.69 -14.82
N GLY A 123 -34.64 -21.17 -15.60
CA GLY A 123 -35.98 -21.75 -15.78
C GLY A 123 -36.90 -20.73 -16.47
N GLU A 124 -36.98 -20.73 -17.79
CA GLU A 124 -37.99 -21.43 -18.61
C GLU A 124 -39.44 -20.90 -18.49
N LYS A 125 -40.00 -20.58 -19.69
CA LYS A 125 -41.43 -20.59 -20.09
C LYS A 125 -42.28 -19.39 -19.67
N SER A 126 -43.11 -18.77 -20.50
CA SER A 126 -43.63 -19.03 -21.86
C SER A 126 -44.07 -17.70 -22.47
#